data_AF-A0A6P1JM84-F1
#
_entry.id   AF-A0A6P1JM84-F1
#
_cell.length_a   1.000
_cell.length_b   1.000
_cell.length_c   1.000
_cell.angle_alpha   90.00
_cell.angle_beta   90.00
_cell.angle_gamma   90.00
#
_symmetry.space_group_name_H-M   'P 1'
#
loop_
_entity.id
_entity.type
_entity.pdbx_description
1 polymer ?
#
loop_
_entity_poly.entity_id
_entity_poly.type
_entity_poly.pdbx_seq_one_letter_code
_entity_poly.pdbx_strand_id
1 'polypeptide(L)'
;MTTLQTRPAPALPGSTAFPTGSTTPTTPTTSGTTPEPRSPRTRLRTVATWTVTALVAALVVAAFLFHASGGRWFIVQTPSMGTAAPVGTLVLTAPTPLEDIRVGDVVSFHPTTTPDETYTHRVVELADDGTLVTRGDINGATDPWATGAEQLIGKVVVALPGAGWLAKGLPMLLAGTVLVLLLTRLLSSATHRAAMRVLGISLVASFTVFVLRPFVGIVVLEATVEDGRTDASLVSVGMLPIRVTAVGGTHVDLVSGQVGGIQVPANGEDFYNVSSALHLPLWGWILFGALCAAPVLWTVLVGLPAGAEPVGEHGRRARTTGTEPTETEPTGTEPTETASSRPEPVESDPAR
;
A
#
# COMPACT_ATOMS: atom_id res chain seq x y z
N MET A 1 59.14 -36.45 -36.50
CA MET A 1 60.44 -35.83 -36.19
C MET A 1 60.65 -35.88 -34.68
N THR A 2 61.75 -36.51 -34.29
CA THR A 2 62.45 -36.49 -33.00
C THR A 2 61.81 -37.14 -31.76
N THR A 3 62.43 -38.28 -31.46
CA THR A 3 62.37 -39.25 -30.36
C THR A 3 63.11 -38.80 -29.09
N LEU A 4 62.82 -39.42 -27.93
CA LEU A 4 63.69 -39.79 -26.76
C LEU A 4 62.89 -39.63 -25.45
N GLN A 5 62.40 -40.66 -24.73
CA GLN A 5 62.98 -41.89 -24.16
C GLN A 5 64.03 -41.63 -23.04
N THR A 6 63.71 -42.03 -21.80
CA THR A 6 64.51 -42.82 -20.80
C THR A 6 63.96 -42.59 -19.38
N ARG A 7 63.44 -43.59 -18.64
CA ARG A 7 64.01 -44.75 -17.87
C ARG A 7 64.31 -44.41 -16.37
N PRO A 8 64.46 -45.39 -15.44
CA PRO A 8 63.70 -45.48 -14.18
C PRO A 8 64.56 -45.35 -12.89
N ALA A 9 63.90 -45.56 -11.74
CA ALA A 9 64.40 -45.45 -10.36
C ALA A 9 65.68 -46.22 -9.98
N PRO A 10 66.30 -45.87 -8.83
CA PRO A 10 67.04 -46.83 -8.00
C PRO A 10 66.51 -46.94 -6.56
N ALA A 11 66.83 -48.07 -5.92
CA ALA A 11 66.39 -48.50 -4.60
C ALA A 11 67.33 -48.11 -3.44
N LEU A 12 66.73 -47.95 -2.25
CA LEU A 12 67.13 -48.19 -0.82
C LEU A 12 68.62 -48.27 -0.41
N PRO A 13 68.99 -47.84 0.82
CA PRO A 13 69.09 -48.79 1.94
C PRO A 13 68.87 -48.25 3.38
N GLY A 14 68.63 -49.17 4.34
CA GLY A 14 69.09 -49.11 5.75
C GLY A 14 68.22 -48.29 6.73
N SER A 15 67.40 -48.90 7.59
CA SER A 15 67.76 -49.52 8.89
C SER A 15 68.23 -48.52 9.96
N THR A 16 67.36 -48.28 10.96
CA THR A 16 67.63 -48.14 12.42
C THR A 16 66.28 -47.84 13.10
N ALA A 17 65.68 -48.83 13.76
CA ALA A 17 65.71 -49.04 15.21
C ALA A 17 64.69 -48.19 16.00
N PHE A 18 63.54 -48.82 16.32
CA PHE A 18 62.80 -48.94 17.61
C PHE A 18 62.96 -47.90 18.75
N PRO A 19 62.07 -47.86 19.79
CA PRO A 19 60.69 -48.37 19.93
C PRO A 19 59.71 -47.41 20.69
N THR A 20 58.48 -47.92 20.90
CA THR A 20 57.57 -47.67 22.05
C THR A 20 56.80 -46.34 22.14
N GLY A 21 55.48 -46.45 21.92
CA GLY A 21 54.48 -45.46 22.32
C GLY A 21 53.07 -45.95 21.99
N SER A 22 52.51 -46.77 22.87
CA SER A 22 51.08 -47.06 23.07
C SER A 22 50.08 -46.51 22.04
N THR A 23 49.58 -47.35 21.15
CA THR A 23 48.34 -47.10 20.41
C THR A 23 47.14 -47.59 21.24
N THR A 24 46.47 -46.66 21.92
CA THR A 24 45.05 -46.81 22.24
C THR A 24 44.25 -46.54 20.96
N PRO A 25 43.26 -47.36 20.56
CA PRO A 25 42.46 -47.05 19.38
C PRO A 25 41.51 -45.91 19.73
N THR A 26 41.78 -44.71 19.23
CA THR A 26 40.80 -43.62 19.25
C THR A 26 39.73 -43.93 18.20
N THR A 27 38.59 -44.44 18.68
CA THR A 27 37.32 -44.50 17.95
C THR A 27 37.05 -43.14 17.30
N PRO A 28 36.60 -43.08 16.03
CA PRO A 28 36.17 -41.81 15.46
C PRO A 28 34.91 -41.35 16.20
N THR A 29 35.04 -40.30 17.02
CA THR A 29 33.89 -39.58 17.54
C THR A 29 33.13 -39.01 16.35
N THR A 30 32.07 -39.71 15.95
CA THR A 30 31.04 -39.14 15.09
C THR A 30 30.41 -38.02 15.89
N SER A 31 30.84 -36.78 15.64
CA SER A 31 30.14 -35.59 16.11
C SER A 31 28.75 -35.60 15.47
N GLY A 32 27.80 -36.21 16.16
CA GLY A 32 26.39 -36.09 15.86
C GLY A 32 25.99 -34.64 16.07
N THR A 33 25.95 -33.86 15.00
CA THR A 33 25.29 -32.57 15.00
C THR A 33 23.80 -32.84 15.20
N THR A 34 23.36 -32.86 16.46
CA THR A 34 21.93 -32.87 16.81
C THR A 34 21.29 -31.66 16.13
N PRO A 35 20.28 -31.82 15.26
CA PRO A 35 19.65 -30.68 14.60
C PRO A 35 18.99 -29.81 15.67
N GLU A 36 19.49 -28.59 15.80
CA GLU A 36 18.98 -27.61 16.77
C GLU A 36 17.46 -27.43 16.56
N PRO A 37 16.64 -27.51 17.63
CA PRO A 37 15.19 -27.43 17.49
C PRO A 37 14.79 -26.04 16.98
N ARG A 38 14.38 -25.96 15.71
CA ARG A 38 13.86 -24.73 15.09
C ARG A 38 12.80 -24.08 15.98
N SER A 39 13.08 -22.84 16.40
CA SER A 39 12.22 -22.09 17.32
C SER A 39 10.76 -22.00 16.81
N PRO A 40 9.76 -22.04 17.70
CA PRO A 40 8.33 -22.08 17.33
C PRO A 40 7.90 -20.88 16.46
N ARG A 41 8.57 -19.73 16.59
CA ARG A 41 8.34 -18.53 15.76
C ARG A 41 8.67 -18.77 14.28
N THR A 42 9.68 -19.58 13.99
CA THR A 42 10.10 -19.89 12.62
C THR A 42 9.11 -20.83 11.94
N ARG A 43 8.56 -21.80 12.70
CA ARG A 43 7.51 -22.71 12.19
C ARG A 43 6.21 -21.97 11.90
N LEU A 44 5.77 -21.09 12.80
CA LEU A 44 4.57 -20.27 12.60
C LEU A 44 4.68 -19.38 11.35
N ARG A 45 5.84 -18.72 11.15
CA ARG A 45 6.06 -17.88 9.97
C ARG A 45 6.02 -18.67 8.66
N THR A 46 6.63 -19.85 8.64
CA THR A 46 6.61 -20.74 7.47
C THR A 46 5.18 -21.22 7.17
N VAL A 47 4.43 -21.67 8.18
CA VAL A 47 3.03 -22.07 7.99
C VAL A 47 2.20 -20.91 7.48
N ALA A 48 2.28 -19.73 8.11
CA ALA A 48 1.55 -18.55 7.66
C ALA A 48 1.87 -18.16 6.22
N THR A 49 3.15 -18.25 5.81
CA THR A 49 3.56 -17.96 4.44
C THR A 49 2.93 -18.95 3.45
N TRP A 50 3.02 -20.26 3.73
CA TRP A 50 2.40 -21.28 2.88
C TRP A 50 0.88 -21.13 2.81
N THR A 51 0.21 -20.81 3.93
CA THR A 51 -1.23 -20.54 3.94
C THR A 51 -1.57 -19.34 3.06
N VAL A 52 -0.86 -18.21 3.20
CA VAL A 52 -1.08 -17.02 2.36
C VAL A 52 -0.83 -17.34 0.89
N THR A 53 0.26 -18.05 0.57
CA THR A 53 0.57 -18.46 -0.81
C THR A 53 -0.52 -19.37 -1.39
N ALA A 54 -1.02 -20.35 -0.63
CA ALA A 54 -2.09 -21.24 -1.06
C ALA A 54 -3.40 -20.47 -1.30
N LEU A 55 -3.75 -19.52 -0.42
CA LEU A 55 -4.92 -18.66 -0.58
C LEU A 55 -4.83 -17.78 -1.82
N VAL A 56 -3.68 -17.15 -2.06
CA VAL A 56 -3.44 -16.34 -3.27
C VAL A 56 -3.52 -17.21 -4.52
N ALA A 57 -2.91 -18.39 -4.51
CA ALA A 57 -2.98 -19.32 -5.64
C ALA A 57 -4.42 -19.75 -5.94
N ALA A 58 -5.19 -20.09 -4.90
CA ALA A 58 -6.60 -20.45 -5.04
C ALA A 58 -7.43 -19.28 -5.62
N LEU A 59 -7.19 -18.04 -5.17
CA LEU A 59 -7.87 -16.86 -5.70
C LEU A 59 -7.53 -16.61 -7.18
N VAL A 60 -6.27 -16.78 -7.56
CA VAL A 60 -5.84 -16.66 -8.96
C VAL A 60 -6.50 -17.72 -9.83
N VAL A 61 -6.56 -18.97 -9.37
CA VAL A 61 -7.27 -20.05 -10.08
C VAL A 61 -8.75 -19.73 -10.21
N ALA A 62 -9.40 -19.27 -9.14
CA ALA A 62 -10.81 -18.90 -9.17
C ALA A 62 -11.08 -17.73 -10.15
N ALA A 63 -10.25 -16.69 -10.13
CA ALA A 63 -10.36 -15.56 -11.05
C ALA A 63 -10.14 -15.99 -12.51
N PHE A 64 -9.17 -16.89 -12.75
CA PHE A 64 -8.93 -17.47 -14.07
C PHE A 64 -10.13 -18.28 -14.57
N LEU A 65 -10.68 -19.17 -13.74
CA LEU A 65 -11.85 -19.97 -14.10
C LEU A 65 -13.08 -19.09 -14.38
N PHE A 66 -13.30 -18.06 -13.57
CA PHE A 66 -14.38 -17.10 -13.78
C PHE A 66 -14.22 -16.34 -15.11
N HIS A 67 -13.01 -15.88 -15.43
CA HIS A 67 -12.77 -15.23 -16.72
C HIS A 67 -12.88 -16.22 -17.89
N ALA A 68 -12.42 -17.47 -17.71
CA ALA A 68 -12.51 -18.51 -18.73
C ALA A 68 -13.96 -18.91 -19.04
N SER A 69 -14.88 -18.79 -18.07
CA SER A 69 -16.32 -18.97 -18.29
C SER A 69 -17.01 -17.76 -18.93
N GLY A 70 -16.25 -16.75 -19.40
CA GLY A 70 -16.76 -15.51 -19.96
C GLY A 70 -17.17 -14.46 -18.92
N GLY A 71 -16.92 -14.73 -17.63
CA GLY A 71 -17.15 -13.79 -16.54
C GLY A 71 -16.35 -12.51 -16.72
N ARG A 72 -16.99 -11.39 -16.44
CA ARG A 72 -16.41 -10.05 -16.52
C ARG A 72 -16.53 -9.36 -15.17
N TRP A 73 -15.69 -8.35 -14.96
CA TRP A 73 -15.75 -7.52 -13.78
C TRP A 73 -15.77 -6.06 -14.17
N PHE A 74 -16.58 -5.28 -13.47
CA PHE A 74 -16.75 -3.85 -13.73
C PHE A 74 -16.67 -3.09 -12.41
N ILE A 75 -16.36 -1.80 -12.51
CA ILE A 75 -16.33 -0.91 -11.36
C ILE A 75 -17.42 0.12 -11.55
N VAL A 76 -18.37 0.18 -10.61
CA VAL A 76 -19.45 1.16 -10.66
C VAL A 76 -18.88 2.56 -10.58
N GLN A 77 -19.22 3.41 -11.55
CA GLN A 77 -18.69 4.79 -11.64
C GLN A 77 -19.75 5.86 -11.35
N THR A 78 -21.02 5.53 -11.45
CA THR A 78 -22.15 6.44 -11.25
C THR A 78 -22.96 6.03 -10.02
N PRO A 79 -23.71 6.95 -9.40
CA PRO A 79 -24.50 6.64 -8.21
C PRO A 79 -25.81 5.89 -8.49
N SER A 80 -26.14 5.54 -9.74
CA SER A 80 -27.48 5.08 -10.14
C SER A 80 -27.98 3.83 -9.42
N MET A 81 -27.09 2.98 -8.92
CA MET A 81 -27.43 1.78 -8.14
C MET A 81 -27.55 2.02 -6.63
N GLY A 82 -27.37 3.26 -6.17
CA GLY A 82 -27.52 3.66 -4.76
C GLY A 82 -26.74 2.76 -3.80
N THR A 83 -27.41 2.31 -2.73
CA THR A 83 -26.82 1.44 -1.71
C THR A 83 -26.61 -0.01 -2.15
N ALA A 84 -27.28 -0.46 -3.22
CA ALA A 84 -27.14 -1.84 -3.72
C ALA A 84 -25.77 -2.06 -4.37
N ALA A 85 -25.26 -1.05 -5.09
CA ALA A 85 -23.90 -1.03 -5.58
C ALA A 85 -23.38 0.42 -5.62
N PRO A 86 -22.87 0.94 -4.48
CA PRO A 86 -22.33 2.30 -4.41
C PRO A 86 -21.16 2.52 -5.37
N VAL A 87 -20.83 3.77 -5.66
CA VAL A 87 -19.67 4.12 -6.50
C VAL A 87 -18.39 3.49 -5.96
N GLY A 88 -17.61 2.87 -6.85
CA GLY A 88 -16.41 2.10 -6.50
C GLY A 88 -16.68 0.68 -6.02
N THR A 89 -17.91 0.19 -6.14
CA THR A 89 -18.22 -1.25 -6.03
C THR A 89 -17.60 -2.01 -7.19
N LEU A 90 -16.95 -3.14 -6.87
CA LEU A 90 -16.52 -4.12 -7.86
C LEU A 90 -17.66 -5.11 -8.07
N VAL A 91 -18.21 -5.15 -9.28
CA VAL A 91 -19.25 -6.12 -9.67
C VAL A 91 -18.64 -7.22 -10.52
N LEU A 92 -18.97 -8.47 -10.21
CA LEU A 92 -18.64 -9.64 -11.02
C LEU A 92 -19.90 -10.05 -11.78
N THR A 93 -19.82 -10.02 -13.11
CA THR A 93 -20.91 -10.31 -14.02
C THR A 93 -20.63 -11.64 -14.72
N ALA A 94 -21.53 -12.60 -14.55
CA ALA A 94 -21.48 -13.89 -15.24
C ALA A 94 -22.36 -13.84 -16.50
N PRO A 95 -21.91 -14.37 -17.65
CA PRO A 95 -22.77 -14.55 -18.81
C PRO A 95 -24.00 -15.36 -18.41
N THR A 96 -25.19 -14.85 -18.74
CA THR A 96 -26.46 -15.50 -18.40
C THR A 96 -27.39 -15.31 -19.59
N PRO A 97 -28.01 -16.38 -20.12
CA PRO A 97 -28.99 -16.26 -21.19
C PRO A 97 -30.16 -15.35 -20.79
N LEU A 98 -30.74 -14.67 -21.77
CA LEU A 98 -31.82 -13.70 -21.55
C LEU A 98 -33.02 -14.36 -20.86
N GLU A 99 -33.34 -15.60 -21.23
CA GLU A 99 -34.42 -16.42 -20.68
C GLU A 99 -34.27 -16.77 -19.20
N ASP A 100 -33.04 -16.72 -18.68
CA ASP A 100 -32.73 -17.01 -17.28
C ASP A 100 -32.75 -15.76 -16.40
N ILE A 101 -32.81 -14.56 -17.01
CA ILE A 101 -32.91 -13.29 -16.30
C ILE A 101 -34.32 -13.10 -15.75
N ARG A 102 -34.41 -12.62 -14.51
CA ARG A 102 -35.68 -12.36 -13.82
C ARG A 102 -35.79 -10.91 -13.39
N VAL A 103 -37.03 -10.43 -13.25
CA VAL A 103 -37.32 -9.15 -12.59
C VAL A 103 -36.66 -9.14 -11.21
N GLY A 104 -35.94 -8.06 -10.91
CA GLY A 104 -35.16 -7.89 -9.69
C GLY A 104 -33.67 -8.22 -9.86
N ASP A 105 -33.26 -8.94 -10.90
CA ASP A 105 -31.84 -9.18 -11.18
C ASP A 105 -31.13 -7.88 -11.55
N VAL A 106 -29.86 -7.77 -11.15
CA VAL A 106 -28.96 -6.70 -11.60
C VAL A 106 -28.14 -7.24 -12.76
N VAL A 107 -28.18 -6.53 -13.89
CA VAL A 107 -27.52 -6.96 -15.13
C VAL A 107 -26.55 -5.89 -15.61
N SER A 108 -25.45 -6.33 -16.23
CA SER A 108 -24.57 -5.43 -16.98
C SER A 108 -24.84 -5.59 -18.48
N PHE A 109 -24.89 -4.49 -19.20
CA PHE A 109 -25.21 -4.47 -20.64
C PHE A 109 -24.62 -3.22 -21.31
N HIS A 110 -24.60 -3.21 -22.64
CA HIS A 110 -24.25 -2.03 -23.45
C HIS A 110 -25.54 -1.42 -24.03
N PRO A 111 -25.93 -0.19 -23.66
CA PRO A 111 -27.09 0.45 -24.22
C PRO A 111 -26.98 0.60 -25.74
N THR A 112 -28.10 0.55 -26.45
CA THR A 112 -28.15 0.76 -27.90
C THR A 112 -27.69 2.16 -28.31
N THR A 113 -27.86 3.14 -27.43
CA THR A 113 -27.46 4.54 -27.65
C THR A 113 -25.97 4.79 -27.41
N THR A 114 -25.33 3.97 -26.57
CA THR A 114 -23.93 4.13 -26.13
C THR A 114 -23.25 2.75 -26.08
N PRO A 115 -23.02 2.12 -27.25
CA PRO A 115 -22.54 0.73 -27.30
C PRO A 115 -21.13 0.53 -26.73
N ASP A 116 -20.33 1.60 -26.62
CA ASP A 116 -18.99 1.57 -26.02
C ASP A 116 -19.00 1.69 -24.49
N GLU A 117 -20.16 1.97 -23.89
CA GLU A 117 -20.31 2.14 -22.44
C GLU A 117 -21.03 0.94 -21.81
N THR A 118 -20.56 0.52 -20.64
CA THR A 118 -21.22 -0.54 -19.87
C THR A 118 -22.07 0.05 -18.77
N TYR A 119 -23.36 -0.27 -18.78
CA TYR A 119 -24.32 0.10 -17.75
C TYR A 119 -24.60 -1.10 -16.86
N THR A 120 -24.94 -0.85 -15.60
CA THR A 120 -25.33 -1.90 -14.65
C THR A 120 -26.55 -1.44 -13.88
N HIS A 121 -27.71 -1.99 -14.20
CA HIS A 121 -29.02 -1.60 -13.66
C HIS A 121 -29.87 -2.81 -13.30
N ARG A 122 -30.94 -2.57 -12.54
CA ARG A 122 -31.88 -3.62 -12.14
C ARG A 122 -32.96 -3.80 -13.18
N VAL A 123 -33.27 -5.05 -13.51
CA VAL A 123 -34.42 -5.41 -14.33
C VAL A 123 -35.68 -5.14 -13.52
N VAL A 124 -36.53 -4.25 -14.02
CA VAL A 124 -37.81 -3.92 -13.37
C VAL A 124 -39.00 -4.60 -14.04
N GLU A 125 -38.85 -4.95 -15.31
CA GLU A 125 -39.90 -5.58 -16.12
C GLU A 125 -39.29 -6.39 -17.26
N LEU A 126 -40.00 -7.44 -17.68
CA LEU A 126 -39.74 -8.19 -18.91
C LEU A 126 -40.84 -7.78 -19.89
N ALA A 127 -40.46 -7.13 -21.00
CA ALA A 127 -41.42 -6.68 -22.00
C ALA A 127 -41.99 -7.86 -22.81
N ASP A 128 -43.16 -7.66 -23.42
CA ASP A 128 -43.86 -8.70 -24.21
C ASP A 128 -43.04 -9.20 -25.42
N ASP A 129 -42.12 -8.37 -25.93
CA ASP A 129 -41.21 -8.73 -27.02
C ASP A 129 -39.96 -9.51 -26.55
N GLY A 130 -39.88 -9.82 -25.26
CA GLY A 130 -38.78 -10.55 -24.63
C GLY A 130 -37.60 -9.69 -24.22
N THR A 131 -37.65 -8.37 -24.42
CA THR A 131 -36.58 -7.46 -23.98
C THR A 131 -36.67 -7.13 -22.49
N LEU A 132 -35.54 -6.75 -21.89
CA LEU A 132 -35.48 -6.32 -20.50
C LEU A 132 -35.69 -4.81 -20.42
N VAL A 133 -36.58 -4.41 -19.51
CA VAL A 133 -36.69 -3.01 -19.06
C VAL A 133 -35.86 -2.86 -17.79
N THR A 134 -34.85 -2.00 -17.84
CA THR A 134 -33.92 -1.77 -16.75
C THR A 134 -34.11 -0.39 -16.12
N ARG A 135 -33.71 -0.25 -14.87
CA ARG A 135 -33.71 1.01 -14.14
C ARG A 135 -32.61 1.00 -13.09
N GLY A 136 -31.89 2.12 -12.94
CA GLY A 136 -31.03 2.35 -11.78
C GLY A 136 -31.84 2.47 -10.50
N ASP A 137 -31.43 1.81 -9.41
CA ASP A 137 -32.19 1.74 -8.16
C ASP A 137 -32.59 3.11 -7.57
N ILE A 138 -31.83 4.17 -7.85
CA ILE A 138 -32.14 5.53 -7.38
C ILE A 138 -32.65 6.46 -8.49
N ASN A 139 -32.82 5.96 -9.71
CA ASN A 139 -33.31 6.75 -10.83
C ASN A 139 -34.86 6.84 -10.77
N GLY A 140 -35.41 8.03 -11.02
CA GLY A 140 -36.85 8.24 -11.02
C GLY A 140 -37.59 7.63 -12.22
N ALA A 141 -36.90 7.38 -13.32
CA ALA A 141 -37.47 6.85 -14.56
C ALA A 141 -36.74 5.58 -15.01
N THR A 142 -37.43 4.71 -15.74
CA THR A 142 -36.84 3.56 -16.43
C THR A 142 -35.88 4.02 -17.52
N ASP A 143 -34.93 3.17 -17.86
CA ASP A 143 -34.02 3.45 -18.97
C ASP A 143 -34.81 3.53 -20.29
N PRO A 144 -34.48 4.46 -21.20
CA PRO A 144 -35.24 4.70 -22.43
C PRO A 144 -34.96 3.67 -23.54
N TRP A 145 -34.07 2.71 -23.30
CA TRP A 145 -33.69 1.66 -24.25
C TRP A 145 -34.19 0.30 -23.77
N ALA A 146 -34.57 -0.54 -24.73
CA ALA A 146 -34.83 -1.96 -24.49
C ALA A 146 -33.51 -2.74 -24.52
N THR A 147 -33.29 -3.61 -23.54
CA THR A 147 -32.07 -4.42 -23.46
C THR A 147 -32.37 -5.85 -23.93
N GLY A 148 -31.92 -6.18 -25.14
CA GLY A 148 -32.01 -7.52 -25.71
C GLY A 148 -30.77 -8.38 -25.45
N ALA A 149 -30.77 -9.59 -26.02
CA ALA A 149 -29.68 -10.56 -25.86
C ALA A 149 -28.33 -10.05 -26.40
N GLU A 150 -28.33 -9.22 -27.45
CA GLU A 150 -27.09 -8.68 -28.04
C GLU A 150 -26.44 -7.62 -27.15
N GLN A 151 -27.25 -6.87 -26.40
CA GLN A 151 -26.78 -5.82 -25.48
C GLN A 151 -26.33 -6.41 -24.15
N LEU A 152 -26.94 -7.52 -23.72
CA LEU A 152 -26.70 -8.16 -22.43
C LEU A 152 -25.28 -8.75 -22.34
N ILE A 153 -24.51 -8.29 -21.36
CA ILE A 153 -23.23 -8.91 -21.01
C ILE A 153 -23.47 -10.09 -20.06
N GLY A 154 -24.39 -9.91 -19.10
CA GLY A 154 -24.80 -10.96 -18.18
C GLY A 154 -25.34 -10.41 -16.86
N LYS A 155 -25.49 -11.32 -15.90
CA LYS A 155 -26.04 -11.04 -14.57
C LYS A 155 -24.94 -10.80 -13.56
N VAL A 156 -25.11 -9.79 -12.71
CA VAL A 156 -24.23 -9.54 -11.58
C VAL A 156 -24.45 -10.63 -10.53
N VAL A 157 -23.41 -11.43 -10.29
CA VAL A 157 -23.42 -12.55 -9.33
C VAL A 157 -22.82 -12.17 -7.98
N VAL A 158 -21.90 -11.20 -7.97
CA VAL A 158 -21.26 -10.70 -6.75
C VAL A 158 -21.06 -9.20 -6.87
N ALA A 159 -21.42 -8.46 -5.81
CA ALA A 159 -21.10 -7.05 -5.64
C ALA A 159 -20.23 -6.88 -4.39
N LEU A 160 -19.05 -6.28 -4.55
CA LEU A 160 -18.09 -6.02 -3.47
C LEU A 160 -17.90 -4.51 -3.31
N PRO A 161 -18.70 -3.85 -2.45
CA PRO A 161 -18.56 -2.43 -2.19
C PRO A 161 -17.14 -2.06 -1.75
N GLY A 162 -16.59 -0.99 -2.33
CA GLY A 162 -15.25 -0.50 -2.02
C GLY A 162 -14.09 -1.24 -2.71
N ALA A 163 -14.27 -2.49 -3.13
CA ALA A 163 -13.20 -3.27 -3.76
C ALA A 163 -12.77 -2.71 -5.14
N GLY A 164 -13.63 -1.96 -5.82
CA GLY A 164 -13.28 -1.27 -7.06
C GLY A 164 -12.25 -0.16 -6.85
N TRP A 165 -12.24 0.49 -5.68
CA TRP A 165 -11.19 1.45 -5.33
C TRP A 165 -9.83 0.77 -5.14
N LEU A 166 -9.81 -0.43 -4.56
CA LEU A 166 -8.60 -1.23 -4.46
C LEU A 166 -8.10 -1.64 -5.84
N ALA A 167 -8.98 -2.09 -6.72
CA ALA A 167 -8.62 -2.48 -8.08
C ALA A 167 -8.05 -1.30 -8.90
N LYS A 168 -8.61 -0.08 -8.75
CA LYS A 168 -8.08 1.15 -9.37
C LYS A 168 -6.75 1.59 -8.74
N GLY A 169 -6.60 1.46 -7.43
CA GLY A 169 -5.42 1.92 -6.70
C GLY A 169 -4.22 0.99 -6.82
N LEU A 170 -4.44 -0.32 -6.95
CA LEU A 170 -3.36 -1.31 -6.92
C LEU A 170 -2.29 -1.07 -8.00
N PRO A 171 -2.62 -0.81 -9.28
CA PRO A 171 -1.61 -0.47 -10.29
C PRO A 171 -0.79 0.78 -9.94
N MET A 172 -1.43 1.83 -9.41
CA MET A 172 -0.75 3.06 -9.00
C MET A 172 0.20 2.82 -7.82
N LEU A 173 -0.26 2.06 -6.82
CA LEU A 173 0.55 1.68 -5.66
C LEU A 173 1.74 0.83 -6.06
N LEU A 174 1.54 -0.17 -6.93
CA LEU A 174 2.61 -1.03 -7.42
C LEU A 174 3.63 -0.25 -8.24
N ALA A 175 3.19 0.55 -9.21
CA ALA A 175 4.07 1.35 -10.05
C ALA A 175 4.88 2.36 -9.22
N GLY A 176 4.22 3.09 -8.31
CA GLY A 176 4.87 4.04 -7.42
C GLY A 176 5.83 3.36 -6.45
N THR A 177 5.47 2.20 -5.89
CA THR A 177 6.35 1.41 -5.01
C THR A 177 7.58 0.92 -5.76
N VAL A 178 7.42 0.38 -6.96
CA VAL A 178 8.54 -0.04 -7.81
C VAL A 178 9.47 1.15 -8.09
N LEU A 179 8.91 2.31 -8.44
CA LEU A 179 9.68 3.54 -8.66
C LEU A 179 10.49 3.93 -7.42
N VAL A 180 9.86 3.96 -6.24
CA VAL A 180 10.55 4.24 -4.96
C VAL A 180 11.65 3.23 -4.70
N LEU A 181 11.40 1.93 -4.91
CA LEU A 181 12.39 0.88 -4.73
C LEU A 181 13.59 1.03 -5.68
N LEU A 182 13.36 1.47 -6.92
CA LEU A 182 14.39 1.72 -7.93
C LEU A 182 15.22 2.97 -7.58
N LEU A 183 14.57 4.10 -7.31
CA LEU A 183 15.25 5.37 -6.97
C LEU A 183 16.11 5.22 -5.70
N THR A 184 15.62 4.48 -4.70
CA THR A 184 16.35 4.25 -3.45
C THR A 184 17.49 3.24 -3.58
N ARG A 185 17.66 2.55 -4.72
CA ARG A 185 18.83 1.67 -4.94
C ARG A 185 20.15 2.44 -5.04
N LEU A 186 20.13 3.71 -5.45
CA LEU A 186 21.33 4.52 -5.64
C LEU A 186 21.92 5.02 -4.31
N LEU A 187 21.14 5.00 -3.23
CA LEU A 187 21.62 5.38 -1.91
C LEU A 187 22.56 4.29 -1.39
N SER A 188 23.73 4.66 -0.87
CA SER A 188 24.71 3.70 -0.33
C SER A 188 24.30 3.19 1.06
N SER A 189 23.96 4.11 1.98
CA SER A 189 23.63 3.76 3.37
C SER A 189 22.29 3.04 3.50
N ALA A 190 22.30 1.94 4.27
CA ALA A 190 21.11 1.11 4.51
C ALA A 190 20.01 1.85 5.27
N THR A 191 20.40 2.69 6.22
CA THR A 191 19.49 3.49 7.05
C THR A 191 18.75 4.54 6.21
N HIS A 192 19.44 5.33 5.38
CA HIS A 192 18.78 6.31 4.49
C HIS A 192 17.90 5.62 3.46
N ARG A 193 18.35 4.50 2.88
CA ARG A 193 17.55 3.71 1.93
C ARG A 193 16.25 3.20 2.56
N ALA A 194 16.30 2.68 3.79
CA ALA A 194 15.11 2.24 4.50
C ALA A 194 14.16 3.40 4.83
N ALA A 195 14.69 4.51 5.35
CA ALA A 195 13.88 5.70 5.66
C ALA A 195 13.20 6.28 4.41
N MET A 196 13.94 6.43 3.30
CA MET A 196 13.41 6.94 2.04
C MET A 196 12.38 6.01 1.41
N ARG A 197 12.49 4.69 1.62
CA ARG A 197 11.45 3.74 1.16
C ARG A 197 10.16 3.88 1.94
N VAL A 198 10.23 3.99 3.27
CA VAL A 198 9.03 4.19 4.10
C VAL A 198 8.35 5.50 3.72
N LEU A 199 9.11 6.59 3.64
CA LEU A 199 8.58 7.90 3.25
C LEU A 199 8.00 7.87 1.82
N GLY A 200 8.73 7.29 0.87
CA GLY A 200 8.30 7.20 -0.52
C GLY A 200 7.04 6.34 -0.71
N ILE A 201 6.97 5.16 -0.08
CA ILE A 201 5.78 4.28 -0.17
C ILE A 201 4.57 4.96 0.49
N SER A 202 4.78 5.65 1.63
CA SER A 202 3.72 6.41 2.29
C SER A 202 3.21 7.56 1.41
N LEU A 203 4.12 8.27 0.74
CA LEU A 203 3.76 9.32 -0.20
C LEU A 203 2.99 8.77 -1.41
N VAL A 204 3.40 7.63 -1.96
CA VAL A 204 2.68 6.93 -3.05
C VAL A 204 1.28 6.53 -2.61
N ALA A 205 1.13 6.00 -1.40
CA ALA A 205 -0.18 5.65 -0.85
C ALA A 205 -1.08 6.88 -0.69
N SER A 206 -0.58 7.96 -0.08
CA SER A 206 -1.29 9.23 0.09
C SER A 206 -1.66 9.86 -1.27
N PHE A 207 -0.74 9.85 -2.23
CA PHE A 207 -0.98 10.35 -3.58
C PHE A 207 -2.07 9.54 -4.30
N THR A 208 -2.04 8.21 -4.17
CA THR A 208 -3.06 7.33 -4.76
C THR A 208 -4.44 7.63 -4.18
N VAL A 209 -4.55 7.77 -2.85
CA VAL A 209 -5.79 8.17 -2.18
C VAL A 209 -6.26 9.55 -2.64
N PHE A 210 -5.34 10.51 -2.79
CA PHE A 210 -5.67 11.87 -3.23
C PHE A 210 -6.22 11.90 -4.65
N VAL A 211 -5.63 11.14 -5.57
CA VAL A 211 -6.08 11.06 -6.97
C VAL A 211 -7.42 10.35 -7.07
N LEU A 212 -7.59 9.23 -6.37
CA LEU A 212 -8.81 8.43 -6.46
C LEU A 212 -9.99 9.01 -5.66
N ARG A 213 -9.73 9.80 -4.60
CA ARG A 213 -10.74 10.36 -3.69
C ARG A 213 -11.79 9.33 -3.24
N PRO A 214 -11.40 8.14 -2.73
CA PRO A 214 -12.34 7.04 -2.48
C PRO A 214 -13.29 7.28 -1.29
N PHE A 215 -12.94 8.21 -0.39
CA PHE A 215 -13.56 8.27 0.93
C PHE A 215 -14.78 9.17 1.01
N VAL A 216 -14.75 10.32 0.34
CA VAL A 216 -15.78 11.36 0.47
C VAL A 216 -16.11 11.90 -0.91
N GLY A 217 -17.40 11.95 -1.21
CA GLY A 217 -17.93 12.60 -2.38
C GLY A 217 -19.44 12.67 -2.31
N ILE A 218 -20.01 13.72 -2.88
CA ILE A 218 -21.46 13.95 -2.93
C ILE A 218 -21.80 14.33 -4.36
N VAL A 219 -22.92 13.81 -4.86
CA VAL A 219 -23.50 14.22 -6.13
C VAL A 219 -24.91 14.72 -5.86
N VAL A 220 -25.27 15.87 -6.42
CA VAL A 220 -26.64 16.38 -6.42
C VAL A 220 -27.41 15.66 -7.52
N LEU A 221 -28.51 15.01 -7.18
CA LEU A 221 -29.38 14.33 -8.14
C LEU A 221 -30.41 15.29 -8.73
N GLU A 222 -31.04 16.08 -7.87
CA GLU A 222 -32.09 17.03 -8.23
C GLU A 222 -32.10 18.18 -7.23
N ALA A 223 -32.48 19.37 -7.68
CA ALA A 223 -32.74 20.51 -6.83
C ALA A 223 -34.05 21.16 -7.29
N THR A 224 -35.08 21.07 -6.46
CA THR A 224 -36.39 21.69 -6.71
C THR A 224 -36.56 22.90 -5.81
N VAL A 225 -37.30 23.91 -6.28
CA VAL A 225 -37.62 25.10 -5.49
C VAL A 225 -39.12 25.09 -5.23
N GLU A 226 -39.50 24.98 -3.97
CA GLU A 226 -40.90 25.00 -3.51
C GLU A 226 -41.03 26.05 -2.39
N ASP A 227 -42.00 26.96 -2.54
CA ASP A 227 -42.30 28.02 -1.57
C ASP A 227 -41.10 28.87 -1.10
N GLY A 228 -40.14 29.15 -1.99
CA GLY A 228 -38.95 29.93 -1.68
C GLY A 228 -37.90 29.16 -0.85
N ARG A 229 -38.00 27.83 -0.81
CA ARG A 229 -36.98 26.92 -0.24
C ARG A 229 -36.51 25.97 -1.33
N THR A 230 -35.22 25.69 -1.35
CA THR A 230 -34.63 24.76 -2.32
C THR A 230 -34.47 23.40 -1.64
N ASP A 231 -35.21 22.40 -2.07
CA ASP A 231 -35.01 21.00 -1.65
C ASP A 231 -34.05 20.32 -2.62
N ALA A 232 -32.89 19.92 -2.12
CA ALA A 232 -31.86 19.28 -2.92
C ALA A 232 -31.71 17.82 -2.51
N SER A 233 -31.95 16.91 -3.45
CA SER A 233 -31.68 15.49 -3.29
C SER A 233 -30.22 15.19 -3.64
N LEU A 234 -29.52 14.55 -2.72
CA LEU A 234 -28.09 14.28 -2.80
C LEU A 234 -27.83 12.79 -2.59
N VAL A 235 -26.74 12.29 -3.16
CA VAL A 235 -26.27 10.93 -2.91
C VAL A 235 -24.80 10.93 -2.48
N SER A 236 -24.50 10.16 -1.44
CA SER A 236 -23.11 9.94 -1.02
C SER A 236 -22.43 8.93 -1.94
N VAL A 237 -21.35 9.34 -2.60
CA VAL A 237 -20.54 8.48 -3.48
C VAL A 237 -19.22 8.03 -2.85
N GLY A 238 -18.92 8.53 -1.65
CA GLY A 238 -17.75 8.13 -0.86
C GLY A 238 -17.96 6.79 -0.13
N MET A 239 -16.86 6.16 0.29
CA MET A 239 -16.90 4.97 1.14
C MET A 239 -17.24 5.27 2.60
N LEU A 240 -16.92 6.48 3.09
CA LEU A 240 -17.10 6.83 4.49
C LEU A 240 -18.43 7.53 4.73
N PRO A 241 -19.06 7.32 5.90
CA PRO A 241 -20.24 8.09 6.29
C PRO A 241 -19.92 9.58 6.40
N ILE A 242 -20.83 10.40 5.89
CA ILE A 242 -20.71 11.85 5.86
C ILE A 242 -21.96 12.49 6.44
N ARG A 243 -21.78 13.62 7.11
CA ARG A 243 -22.85 14.53 7.47
C ARG A 243 -22.83 15.70 6.49
N VAL A 244 -23.95 15.93 5.84
CA VAL A 244 -24.15 17.06 4.93
C VAL A 244 -24.99 18.10 5.65
N THR A 245 -24.50 19.34 5.72
CA THR A 245 -25.16 20.45 6.42
C THR A 245 -25.36 21.62 5.47
N ALA A 246 -26.59 22.08 5.33
CA ALA A 246 -26.91 23.34 4.67
C ALA A 246 -26.75 24.50 5.67
N VAL A 247 -26.05 25.57 5.28
CA VAL A 247 -25.94 26.78 6.13
C VAL A 247 -27.34 27.39 6.31
N GLY A 248 -27.84 27.44 7.54
CA GLY A 248 -29.19 27.92 7.86
C GLY A 248 -30.33 26.92 7.54
N GLY A 249 -29.98 25.69 7.13
CA GLY A 249 -30.93 24.66 6.73
C GLY A 249 -30.88 23.39 7.59
N THR A 250 -31.33 22.27 7.01
CA THR A 250 -31.28 20.95 7.66
C THR A 250 -29.93 20.26 7.47
N HIS A 251 -29.73 19.17 8.22
CA HIS A 251 -28.59 18.28 8.04
C HIS A 251 -29.08 16.85 7.82
N VAL A 252 -28.28 16.07 7.09
CA VAL A 252 -28.55 14.65 6.85
C VAL A 252 -27.25 13.86 6.96
N ASP A 253 -27.34 12.71 7.60
CA ASP A 253 -26.26 11.73 7.68
C ASP A 253 -26.45 10.69 6.58
N LEU A 254 -25.43 10.53 5.73
CA LEU A 254 -25.46 9.65 4.57
C LEU A 254 -24.36 8.62 4.66
N VAL A 255 -24.72 7.35 4.46
CA VAL A 255 -23.77 6.27 4.18
C VAL A 255 -23.57 6.09 2.67
N SER A 256 -22.58 5.28 2.28
CA SER A 256 -22.24 5.06 0.88
C SER A 256 -23.45 4.61 0.04
N GLY A 257 -23.75 5.35 -1.02
CA GLY A 257 -24.87 5.10 -1.92
C GLY A 257 -26.24 5.56 -1.42
N GLN A 258 -26.35 6.10 -0.20
CA GLN A 258 -27.61 6.58 0.35
C GLN A 258 -28.00 7.92 -0.25
N VAL A 259 -29.29 8.05 -0.60
CA VAL A 259 -29.92 9.30 -1.03
C VAL A 259 -30.51 10.02 0.18
N GLY A 260 -30.36 11.34 0.26
CA GLY A 260 -31.05 12.16 1.24
C GLY A 260 -31.28 13.59 0.75
N GLY A 261 -32.35 14.19 1.26
CA GLY A 261 -32.72 15.57 0.96
C GLY A 261 -32.16 16.54 1.99
N ILE A 262 -31.70 17.71 1.54
CA ILE A 262 -31.44 18.86 2.40
C ILE A 262 -32.30 20.04 1.94
N GLN A 263 -32.87 20.74 2.91
CA GLN A 263 -33.58 21.98 2.65
C GLN A 263 -32.61 23.13 2.84
N VAL A 264 -32.37 23.87 1.76
CA VAL A 264 -31.54 25.07 1.77
C VAL A 264 -32.46 26.29 1.74
N PRO A 265 -32.37 27.20 2.72
CA PRO A 265 -33.13 28.44 2.67
C PRO A 265 -32.67 29.28 1.47
N ALA A 266 -33.61 29.93 0.78
CA ALA A 266 -33.26 30.91 -0.25
C ALA A 266 -32.63 32.14 0.42
N ASN A 267 -31.32 32.13 0.57
CA ASN A 267 -30.57 33.36 0.76
C ASN A 267 -30.39 33.97 -0.63
N GLY A 268 -30.62 35.27 -0.78
CA GLY A 268 -30.56 35.99 -2.07
C GLY A 268 -29.18 36.07 -2.72
N GLU A 269 -28.34 35.05 -2.54
CA GLU A 269 -27.06 34.83 -3.20
C GLU A 269 -27.19 33.66 -4.19
N ASP A 270 -26.52 33.76 -5.35
CA ASP A 270 -26.59 32.75 -6.42
C ASP A 270 -25.95 31.39 -6.06
N PHE A 271 -25.35 31.26 -4.85
CA PHE A 271 -24.60 30.08 -4.43
C PHE A 271 -25.08 29.53 -3.08
N TYR A 272 -25.44 28.26 -3.06
CA TYR A 272 -25.80 27.54 -1.85
C TYR A 272 -24.56 26.93 -1.19
N ASN A 273 -24.25 27.37 0.03
CA ASN A 273 -23.13 26.82 0.81
C ASN A 273 -23.55 25.51 1.50
N VAL A 274 -23.20 24.38 0.89
CA VAL A 274 -23.34 23.05 1.48
C VAL A 274 -21.97 22.59 1.96
N SER A 275 -21.84 22.33 3.27
CA SER A 275 -20.62 21.75 3.84
C SER A 275 -20.82 20.27 4.12
N SER A 276 -19.75 19.50 3.96
CA SER A 276 -19.72 18.08 4.28
C SER A 276 -18.62 17.79 5.29
N ALA A 277 -18.95 17.01 6.31
CA ALA A 277 -18.02 16.58 7.34
C ALA A 277 -18.04 15.06 7.46
N LEU A 278 -16.88 14.46 7.76
CA LEU A 278 -16.80 13.04 8.07
C LEU A 278 -17.58 12.74 9.36
N HIS A 279 -18.56 11.85 9.27
CA HIS A 279 -19.35 11.43 10.42
C HIS A 279 -18.95 10.02 10.84
N LEU A 280 -17.71 9.90 11.35
CA LEU A 280 -17.20 8.63 11.84
C LEU A 280 -17.56 8.41 13.31
N PRO A 281 -17.97 7.19 13.70
CA PRO A 281 -18.05 6.82 15.11
C PRO A 281 -16.65 6.85 15.74
N LEU A 282 -16.58 6.88 17.08
CA LEU A 282 -15.30 6.99 17.81
C LEU A 282 -14.27 5.93 17.37
N TRP A 283 -14.70 4.69 17.17
CA TRP A 283 -13.83 3.62 16.68
C TRP A 283 -13.31 3.88 15.25
N GLY A 284 -14.11 4.54 14.40
CA GLY A 284 -13.72 4.91 13.04
C GLY A 284 -12.60 5.95 13.04
N TRP A 285 -12.68 6.94 13.94
CA TRP A 285 -11.60 7.90 14.15
C TRP A 285 -10.31 7.24 14.65
N ILE A 286 -10.41 6.28 15.57
CA ILE A 286 -9.26 5.52 16.05
C ILE A 286 -8.60 4.73 14.91
N LEU A 287 -9.38 4.03 14.09
CA LEU A 287 -8.85 3.28 12.93
C LEU A 287 -8.22 4.19 11.89
N PHE A 288 -8.86 5.32 11.57
CA PHE A 288 -8.32 6.30 10.62
C PHE A 288 -6.99 6.87 11.13
N GLY A 289 -6.93 7.28 12.41
CA GLY A 289 -5.70 7.74 13.05
C GLY A 289 -4.60 6.67 13.06
N ALA A 290 -4.95 5.41 13.36
CA ALA A 290 -4.02 4.29 13.34
C ALA A 290 -3.47 4.01 11.92
N LEU A 291 -4.33 4.09 10.89
CA LEU A 291 -3.93 3.93 9.50
C LEU A 291 -2.96 5.04 9.07
N CYS A 292 -3.23 6.29 9.45
CA CYS A 292 -2.32 7.41 9.21
C CYS A 292 -0.99 7.28 9.98
N ALA A 293 -1.02 6.74 11.19
CA ALA A 293 0.16 6.50 12.02
C ALA A 293 0.95 5.25 11.62
N ALA A 294 0.39 4.37 10.78
CA ALA A 294 0.99 3.07 10.45
C ALA A 294 2.45 3.16 9.94
N PRO A 295 2.84 4.12 9.08
CA PRO A 295 4.23 4.25 8.66
C PRO A 295 5.19 4.57 9.81
N VAL A 296 4.76 5.40 10.77
CA VAL A 296 5.55 5.78 11.94
C VAL A 296 5.61 4.62 12.94
N LEU A 297 4.49 3.94 13.16
CA LEU A 297 4.45 2.75 14.02
C LEU A 297 5.36 1.65 13.47
N TRP A 298 5.40 1.48 12.14
CA TRP A 298 6.28 0.51 11.49
C TRP A 298 7.76 0.81 11.74
N THR A 299 8.19 2.06 11.65
CA THR A 299 9.60 2.41 11.90
C THR A 299 9.99 2.24 13.36
N VAL A 300 9.07 2.49 14.29
CA VAL A 300 9.29 2.28 15.73
C VAL A 300 9.37 0.80 16.09
N LEU A 301 8.49 -0.04 15.54
CA LEU A 301 8.43 -1.47 15.86
C LEU A 301 9.55 -2.30 15.21
N VAL A 302 9.89 -1.99 13.95
CA VAL A 302 10.86 -2.79 13.18
C VAL A 302 12.28 -2.25 13.33
N GLY A 303 12.43 -0.96 13.65
CA GLY A 303 13.71 -0.27 13.72
C GLY A 303 14.31 -0.01 12.33
N LEU A 304 15.08 1.07 12.20
CA LEU A 304 15.91 1.28 11.01
C LEU A 304 17.16 0.41 11.12
N PRO A 305 17.63 -0.23 10.02
CA PRO A 305 18.85 -1.02 10.06
C PRO A 305 20.01 -0.15 10.55
N ALA A 306 20.74 -0.64 11.56
CA ALA A 306 21.91 0.03 12.11
C ALA A 306 22.91 0.32 10.98
N GLY A 307 23.39 1.56 10.91
CA GLY A 307 24.48 1.91 10.02
C GLY A 307 25.73 1.11 10.41
N ALA A 308 26.53 0.70 9.42
CA ALA A 308 27.85 0.16 9.72
C ALA A 308 28.66 1.27 10.40
N GLU A 309 29.01 1.08 11.68
CA GLU A 309 30.00 1.89 12.37
C GLU A 309 31.28 1.91 11.51
N PRO A 310 31.85 3.08 11.16
CA PRO A 310 33.16 3.12 10.55
C PRO A 310 34.14 2.46 11.51
N VAL A 311 34.75 1.34 11.09
CA VAL A 311 35.77 0.64 11.87
C VAL A 311 36.88 1.65 12.17
N GLY A 312 36.92 2.10 13.43
CA GLY A 312 37.93 3.04 13.91
C GLY A 312 39.31 2.48 13.64
N GLU A 313 40.10 3.23 12.90
CA GLU A 313 41.50 2.96 12.58
C GLU A 313 42.39 3.15 13.84
N HIS A 314 42.12 2.42 14.91
CA HIS A 314 42.85 2.48 16.19
C HIS A 314 43.65 1.20 16.48
N GLY A 315 44.04 0.46 15.45
CA GLY A 315 44.76 -0.82 15.59
C GLY A 315 46.11 -0.94 14.89
N ARG A 316 46.60 0.10 14.18
CA ARG A 316 47.75 -0.04 13.26
C ARG A 316 48.91 0.94 13.51
N ARG A 317 49.14 1.37 14.75
CA ARG A 317 50.34 2.16 15.13
C ARG A 317 51.12 1.63 16.35
N ALA A 318 50.96 0.36 16.70
CA ALA A 318 51.72 -0.25 17.79
C ALA A 318 52.45 -1.53 17.34
N ARG A 319 53.27 -1.45 16.27
CA ARG A 319 54.32 -2.44 16.02
C ARG A 319 55.37 -2.00 14.98
N THR A 320 56.11 -0.94 15.27
CA THR A 320 57.43 -0.70 14.68
C THR A 320 58.24 0.17 15.65
N THR A 321 58.74 -0.47 16.71
CA THR A 321 59.89 0.03 17.48
C THR A 321 61.17 -0.43 16.79
N GLY A 322 62.08 0.52 16.56
CA GLY A 322 63.49 0.24 16.30
C GLY A 322 64.05 1.03 15.13
N THR A 323 64.44 2.29 15.36
CA THR A 323 65.71 2.90 14.91
C THR A 323 65.84 4.25 15.66
N GLU A 324 67.00 4.45 16.31
CA GLU A 324 67.41 5.66 17.04
C GLU A 324 67.28 6.96 16.23
N PRO A 325 67.30 8.11 16.93
CA PRO A 325 68.14 9.19 16.45
C PRO A 325 69.08 9.74 17.51
N THR A 326 70.29 9.99 17.02
CA THR A 326 71.47 10.56 17.65
C THR A 326 71.25 11.96 18.23
N GLU A 327 71.80 12.11 19.42
CA GLU A 327 72.17 13.30 20.19
C GLU A 327 72.64 14.51 19.36
N THR A 328 72.06 15.69 19.62
CA THR A 328 72.75 17.00 19.55
C THR A 328 71.89 18.10 20.18
N GLU A 329 72.30 18.56 21.36
CA GLU A 329 72.07 19.90 21.95
C GLU A 329 73.49 20.41 22.34
N PRO A 330 73.73 21.69 22.74
CA PRO A 330 72.78 22.73 23.18
C PRO A 330 73.09 24.14 22.63
N THR A 331 72.32 25.17 23.04
CA THR A 331 72.81 26.38 23.78
C THR A 331 71.77 27.51 23.82
N GLY A 332 71.30 27.86 25.04
CA GLY A 332 71.00 29.20 25.63
C GLY A 332 70.03 30.17 24.91
N THR A 333 69.18 30.98 25.56
CA THR A 333 69.19 31.55 26.92
C THR A 333 67.81 32.24 27.15
N GLU A 334 67.21 32.10 28.33
CA GLU A 334 66.10 32.93 28.88
C GLU A 334 66.66 34.28 29.45
N PRO A 335 65.92 35.20 30.12
CA PRO A 335 64.47 35.35 30.44
C PRO A 335 63.94 36.79 30.13
N THR A 336 62.69 37.22 30.41
CA THR A 336 62.28 37.92 31.66
C THR A 336 60.87 38.57 31.51
N GLU A 337 60.06 38.46 32.59
CA GLU A 337 58.96 39.29 33.15
C GLU A 337 58.22 40.33 32.27
N THR A 338 56.93 40.68 32.45
CA THR A 338 56.30 41.16 33.70
C THR A 338 54.78 41.35 33.52
N ALA A 339 54.10 41.43 34.66
CA ALA A 339 52.67 41.41 34.94
C ALA A 339 51.85 42.68 34.62
N SER A 340 50.55 42.57 34.96
CA SER A 340 49.63 43.65 35.41
C SER A 340 48.92 44.42 34.28
N SER A 341 47.61 44.72 34.28
CA SER A 341 46.56 44.71 35.29
C SER A 341 45.21 44.95 34.59
N ARG A 342 44.14 44.28 35.06
CA ARG A 342 42.71 44.63 34.93
C ARG A 342 42.41 46.00 35.61
N PRO A 343 41.17 46.58 35.65
CA PRO A 343 39.92 46.30 34.93
C PRO A 343 39.16 47.57 34.39
N GLU A 344 38.08 47.33 33.63
CA GLU A 344 36.72 47.98 33.54
C GLU A 344 36.42 49.31 34.30
N PRO A 345 35.38 50.14 33.93
CA PRO A 345 33.99 49.69 33.68
C PRO A 345 33.03 50.60 32.84
N VAL A 346 31.74 50.20 32.82
CA VAL A 346 30.46 50.95 32.57
C VAL A 346 30.21 51.45 31.13
N GLU A 347 29.01 51.51 30.53
CA GLU A 347 27.62 51.57 31.01
C GLU A 347 26.65 51.30 29.83
N SER A 348 25.40 51.01 30.19
CA SER A 348 24.16 50.76 29.45
C SER A 348 23.79 51.72 28.30
N ASP A 349 23.03 51.24 27.30
CA ASP A 349 21.58 51.51 27.12
C ASP A 349 20.99 50.72 25.91
N PRO A 350 19.70 50.32 25.90
CA PRO A 350 19.02 49.64 24.79
C PRO A 350 18.16 50.59 23.92
N ALA A 351 17.58 50.02 22.87
CA ALA A 351 16.47 50.53 22.04
C ALA A 351 16.79 51.53 20.90
N ARG A 352 16.78 51.00 19.66
CA ARG A 352 15.76 51.31 18.65
C ARG A 352 15.80 50.34 17.48
#